data_AF-A0A447MZB1-F1
#
_entry.id   AF-A0A447MZB1-F1
#
_cell.length_a   1.000
_cell.length_b   1.000
_cell.length_c   1.000
_cell.angle_alpha   90.00
_cell.angle_beta   90.00
_cell.angle_gamma   90.00
#
_symmetry.space_group_name_H-M   'P 1'
#
loop_
_entity.id
_entity.type
_entity.pdbx_description
1 polymer ?
#
loop_
_entity_poly.entity_id
_entity_poly.type
_entity_poly.pdbx_seq_one_letter_code
_entity_poly.pdbx_strand_id
1 'polypeptide(L)'
;MVNLNRFDLAMLKPFMPDTTQASGIFSGKADVSWDTTQEGLPQGKVTLSGRNVKVTQTVNDAPLPVAFETLNLSADLHNNRAELGWLIRLTNNGQFDGQVQVTDPQGRRNLGGNVNMRNLNLAMVNPVFSRGEKAAGMLNARLRLGGDVQSPQLFGQLQLSALDIDGNFMPFEMQPSQLTMNFSGTRSTLAGIVRTQQGQINLNGQRRLESD
;
A
#
# COMPACT_ATOMS: atom_id res chain seq x y z
N MET A 1 -22.67 -5.02 -18.68
CA MET A 1 -22.59 -5.67 -17.36
C MET A 1 -22.13 -7.12 -17.44
N VAL A 2 -21.05 -7.45 -16.74
CA VAL A 2 -20.46 -8.79 -16.56
C VAL A 2 -20.40 -9.09 -15.06
N ASN A 3 -20.93 -10.25 -14.66
CA ASN A 3 -20.82 -10.75 -13.28
C ASN A 3 -19.78 -11.86 -13.21
N LEU A 4 -18.73 -11.63 -12.42
CA LEU A 4 -17.69 -12.61 -12.11
C LEU A 4 -18.10 -13.31 -10.81
N ASN A 5 -18.86 -14.39 -10.92
CA ASN A 5 -19.36 -15.08 -9.72
C ASN A 5 -18.25 -15.83 -8.98
N ARG A 6 -17.28 -16.39 -9.73
CA ARG A 6 -16.15 -17.14 -9.18
C ARG A 6 -15.02 -17.15 -10.18
N PHE A 7 -13.99 -16.35 -9.92
CA PHE A 7 -12.79 -16.26 -10.72
C PHE A 7 -11.61 -16.79 -9.91
N ASP A 8 -10.96 -17.84 -10.42
CA ASP A 8 -9.79 -18.44 -9.77
C ASP A 8 -8.55 -17.59 -10.06
N LEU A 9 -7.84 -17.20 -9.00
CA LEU A 9 -6.68 -16.33 -9.11
C LEU A 9 -5.52 -16.98 -9.88
N ALA A 10 -5.47 -18.30 -9.96
CA ALA A 10 -4.49 -19.02 -10.77
C ALA A 10 -4.56 -18.64 -12.26
N MET A 11 -5.72 -18.16 -12.74
CA MET A 11 -5.90 -17.70 -14.12
C MET A 11 -5.14 -16.39 -14.41
N LEU A 12 -4.77 -15.61 -13.38
CA LEU A 12 -3.98 -14.38 -13.56
C LEU A 12 -2.47 -14.63 -13.61
N LYS A 13 -2.01 -15.87 -13.46
CA LYS A 13 -0.58 -16.21 -13.51
C LYS A 13 0.15 -15.60 -14.72
N PRO A 14 -0.39 -15.59 -15.96
CA PRO A 14 0.29 -14.98 -17.11
C PRO A 14 0.47 -13.45 -17.03
N PHE A 15 -0.28 -12.79 -16.14
CA PHE A 15 -0.25 -11.34 -15.95
C PHE A 15 0.46 -10.94 -14.65
N MET A 16 0.99 -11.91 -13.90
CA MET A 16 1.73 -11.68 -12.67
C MET A 16 3.23 -11.73 -12.94
N PRO A 17 4.05 -11.00 -12.16
CA PRO A 17 5.49 -11.21 -12.16
C PRO A 17 5.83 -12.66 -11.80
N ASP A 18 6.92 -13.20 -12.36
CA ASP A 18 7.38 -14.57 -12.07
C ASP A 18 7.68 -14.80 -10.57
N THR A 19 7.97 -13.73 -9.84
CA THR A 19 8.22 -13.75 -8.39
C THR A 19 6.95 -13.72 -7.54
N THR A 20 5.77 -13.66 -8.16
CA THR A 20 4.48 -13.59 -7.46
C THR A 20 3.66 -14.84 -7.75
N GLN A 21 3.32 -15.56 -6.68
CA GLN A 21 2.35 -16.65 -6.75
C GLN A 21 1.11 -16.27 -5.97
N ALA A 22 -0.06 -16.49 -6.54
CA ALA A 22 -1.30 -16.10 -5.91
C ALA A 22 -2.35 -17.20 -6.05
N SER A 23 -3.12 -17.41 -5.00
CA SER A 23 -4.20 -18.39 -4.93
C SER A 23 -5.39 -17.81 -4.18
N GLY A 24 -6.57 -18.39 -4.42
CA GLY A 24 -7.82 -17.96 -3.82
C GLY A 24 -8.86 -17.61 -4.88
N ILE A 25 -10.00 -17.11 -4.41
CA ILE A 25 -11.15 -16.85 -5.26
C ILE A 25 -11.51 -15.38 -5.17
N PHE A 26 -11.69 -14.77 -6.33
CA PHE A 26 -12.33 -13.47 -6.46
C PHE A 26 -13.74 -13.61 -7.01
N SER A 27 -14.60 -12.73 -6.53
CA SER A 27 -15.91 -12.45 -7.11
C SER A 27 -15.98 -10.97 -7.42
N GLY A 28 -16.80 -10.57 -8.37
CA GLY A 28 -16.87 -9.18 -8.76
C GLY A 28 -17.93 -8.88 -9.78
N LYS A 29 -18.08 -7.60 -10.05
CA LYS A 29 -18.96 -7.07 -11.09
C LYS A 29 -18.20 -6.04 -11.88
N ALA A 30 -18.32 -6.11 -13.19
CA ALA A 30 -17.78 -5.12 -14.10
C ALA A 30 -18.91 -4.63 -15.00
N ASP A 31 -19.12 -3.32 -15.04
CA ASP A 31 -19.99 -2.70 -16.02
C ASP A 31 -19.18 -1.65 -16.74
N VAL A 32 -18.78 -1.95 -17.98
CA VAL A 32 -17.87 -1.13 -18.77
C VAL A 32 -18.50 -0.93 -20.13
N SER A 33 -18.56 0.33 -20.55
CA SER A 33 -18.97 0.76 -21.87
C SER A 33 -17.80 1.52 -22.51
N TRP A 34 -17.41 1.11 -23.71
CA TRP A 34 -16.37 1.78 -24.47
C TRP A 34 -16.82 1.95 -25.91
N ASP A 35 -16.97 3.21 -26.33
CA ASP A 35 -17.16 3.57 -27.72
C ASP A 35 -15.79 3.83 -28.35
N THR A 36 -15.29 2.87 -29.12
CA THR A 36 -13.99 2.99 -29.80
C THR A 36 -14.03 3.89 -31.02
N THR A 37 -15.21 4.39 -31.40
CA THR A 37 -15.39 5.31 -32.53
C THR A 37 -15.29 6.78 -32.11
N GLN A 38 -15.36 7.05 -30.80
CA GLN A 38 -15.18 8.39 -30.22
C GLN A 38 -13.89 8.45 -29.43
N GLU A 39 -13.24 9.62 -29.45
CA GLU A 39 -12.11 9.86 -28.56
C GLU A 39 -12.60 9.94 -27.12
N GLY A 40 -12.03 9.15 -26.23
CA GLY A 40 -12.41 9.15 -24.82
C GLY A 40 -11.98 7.89 -24.09
N LEU A 41 -11.94 7.98 -22.77
CA LEU A 41 -11.71 6.83 -21.92
C LEU A 41 -12.99 5.98 -21.78
N PRO A 42 -12.86 4.66 -21.59
CA PRO A 42 -14.01 3.81 -21.26
C PRO A 42 -14.71 4.33 -20.01
N GLN A 43 -16.03 4.23 -19.98
CA GLN A 43 -16.83 4.56 -18.79
C GLN A 43 -17.23 3.25 -18.11
N GLY A 44 -17.19 3.23 -16.78
CA GLY A 44 -17.64 2.04 -16.09
C GLY A 44 -17.15 1.89 -14.67
N LYS A 45 -17.67 0.84 -14.03
CA LYS A 45 -17.37 0.47 -12.67
C LYS A 45 -16.98 -0.98 -12.58
N VAL A 46 -15.89 -1.23 -11.86
CA VAL A 46 -15.42 -2.57 -11.52
C VAL A 46 -15.36 -2.68 -10.00
N THR A 47 -15.87 -3.78 -9.47
CA THR A 47 -15.74 -4.15 -8.05
C THR A 47 -15.24 -5.58 -7.97
N LEU A 48 -14.25 -5.81 -7.11
CA LEU A 48 -13.65 -7.11 -6.86
C LEU A 48 -13.63 -7.35 -5.35
N SER A 49 -13.98 -8.55 -4.94
CA SER A 49 -13.93 -9.02 -3.56
C SER A 49 -13.28 -10.40 -3.53
N GLY A 50 -12.11 -10.46 -2.91
CA GLY A 50 -11.34 -11.67 -2.70
C GLY A 50 -11.71 -12.35 -1.38
N ARG A 51 -11.80 -13.67 -1.40
CA ARG A 51 -11.94 -14.51 -0.19
C ARG A 51 -10.84 -15.56 -0.18
N ASN A 52 -10.27 -15.81 1.00
CA ASN A 52 -9.17 -16.76 1.21
C ASN A 52 -7.99 -16.53 0.26
N VAL A 53 -7.73 -15.26 -0.07
CA VAL A 53 -6.64 -14.91 -0.98
C VAL A 53 -5.33 -15.07 -0.23
N LYS A 54 -4.38 -15.76 -0.87
CA LYS A 54 -3.01 -15.93 -0.39
C LYS A 54 -2.07 -15.58 -1.53
N VAL A 55 -1.15 -14.67 -1.25
CA VAL A 55 -0.07 -14.30 -2.17
C VAL A 55 1.23 -14.72 -1.52
N THR A 56 2.13 -15.31 -2.30
CA THR A 56 3.52 -15.52 -1.92
C THR A 56 4.38 -14.72 -2.88
N GLN A 57 5.08 -13.73 -2.34
CA GLN A 57 6.00 -12.90 -3.09
C GLN A 57 7.43 -13.34 -2.78
N THR A 58 8.23 -13.69 -3.78
CA THR A 58 9.67 -13.89 -3.57
C THR A 58 10.35 -12.54 -3.48
N VAL A 59 11.08 -12.30 -2.39
CA VAL A 59 11.90 -11.11 -2.14
C VAL A 59 13.29 -11.59 -1.72
N ASN A 60 14.34 -11.21 -2.47
CA ASN A 60 15.71 -11.67 -2.22
C ASN A 60 15.81 -13.20 -2.05
N ASP A 61 15.21 -13.95 -2.98
CA ASP A 61 15.13 -15.42 -2.97
C ASP A 61 14.39 -16.05 -1.78
N ALA A 62 13.81 -15.26 -0.89
CA ALA A 62 13.01 -15.72 0.23
C ALA A 62 11.51 -15.51 -0.02
N PRO A 63 10.64 -16.50 0.29
CA PRO A 63 9.21 -16.36 0.10
C PRO A 63 8.56 -15.53 1.22
N LEU A 64 7.80 -14.52 0.85
CA LEU A 64 6.94 -13.72 1.72
C LEU A 64 5.49 -14.13 1.57
N PRO A 65 4.94 -14.98 2.45
CA PRO A 65 3.52 -15.30 2.44
C PRO A 65 2.71 -14.13 3.01
N VAL A 66 1.71 -13.69 2.25
CA VAL A 66 0.73 -12.66 2.64
C VAL A 66 -0.66 -13.26 2.48
N ALA A 67 -1.36 -13.41 3.61
CA ALA A 67 -2.73 -13.91 3.65
C ALA A 67 -3.71 -12.76 3.90
N PHE A 68 -4.81 -12.75 3.14
CA PHE A 68 -5.82 -11.70 3.18
C PHE A 68 -7.12 -12.24 3.78
N GLU A 69 -7.60 -11.60 4.84
CA GLU A 69 -8.95 -11.81 5.37
C GLU A 69 -9.98 -11.07 4.50
N THR A 70 -9.67 -9.84 4.11
CA THR A 70 -10.47 -9.04 3.19
C THR A 70 -9.57 -8.45 2.12
N LEU A 71 -9.98 -8.57 0.86
CA LEU A 71 -9.33 -7.91 -0.25
C LEU A 71 -10.39 -7.38 -1.21
N ASN A 72 -10.84 -6.16 -0.96
CA ASN A 72 -11.83 -5.48 -1.78
C ASN A 72 -11.16 -4.38 -2.59
N LEU A 73 -11.47 -4.32 -3.88
CA LEU A 73 -10.99 -3.32 -4.81
C LEU A 73 -12.16 -2.76 -5.60
N SER A 74 -12.16 -1.47 -5.86
CA SER A 74 -13.11 -0.82 -6.76
C SER A 74 -12.39 0.15 -7.67
N ALA A 75 -12.79 0.18 -8.93
CA ALA A 75 -12.39 1.19 -9.89
C ALA A 75 -13.65 1.76 -10.53
N ASP A 76 -13.73 3.07 -10.67
CA ASP A 76 -14.86 3.76 -11.29
C ASP A 76 -14.30 4.86 -12.20
N LEU A 77 -14.73 4.87 -13.45
CA LEU A 77 -14.40 5.91 -14.41
C LEU A 77 -15.70 6.44 -14.98
N HIS A 78 -16.11 7.60 -14.49
CA HIS A 78 -17.34 8.25 -14.89
C HIS A 78 -17.18 9.77 -14.84
N ASN A 79 -17.90 10.51 -15.69
CA ASN A 79 -17.97 11.98 -15.62
C ASN A 79 -16.59 12.67 -15.57
N ASN A 80 -15.63 12.22 -16.39
CA ASN A 80 -14.25 12.72 -16.43
C ASN A 80 -13.51 12.61 -15.08
N ARG A 81 -13.83 11.58 -14.29
CA ARG A 81 -13.18 11.26 -13.01
C ARG A 81 -12.88 9.76 -12.94
N ALA A 82 -11.63 9.44 -12.71
CA ALA A 82 -11.21 8.09 -12.31
C ALA A 82 -11.15 8.03 -10.78
N GLU A 83 -11.69 6.97 -10.18
CA GLU A 83 -11.62 6.69 -8.76
C GLU A 83 -11.14 5.25 -8.56
N LEU A 84 -10.22 5.07 -7.62
CA LEU A 84 -9.71 3.79 -7.15
C LEU A 84 -9.94 3.70 -5.65
N GLY A 85 -10.60 2.65 -5.21
CA GLY A 85 -10.87 2.36 -3.80
C GLY A 85 -10.35 0.98 -3.43
N TRP A 86 -9.82 0.84 -2.22
CA TRP A 86 -9.40 -0.46 -1.69
C TRP A 86 -9.65 -0.60 -0.19
N LEU A 87 -9.91 -1.84 0.21
CA LEU A 87 -9.96 -2.26 1.60
C LEU A 87 -9.26 -3.61 1.72
N ILE A 88 -8.10 -3.59 2.36
CA ILE A 88 -7.23 -4.75 2.54
C ILE A 88 -7.08 -5.02 4.03
N ARG A 89 -7.53 -6.18 4.48
CA ARG A 89 -7.27 -6.71 5.83
C ARG A 89 -6.41 -7.94 5.72
N LEU A 90 -5.27 -7.91 6.39
CA LEU A 90 -4.35 -9.02 6.43
C LEU A 90 -4.78 -9.98 7.55
N THR A 91 -4.69 -11.29 7.30
CA THR A 91 -5.01 -12.30 8.31
C THR A 91 -4.11 -12.12 9.53
N ASN A 92 -4.71 -12.01 10.72
CA ASN A 92 -4.00 -11.78 11.99
C ASN A 92 -3.07 -10.55 11.99
N ASN A 93 -3.39 -9.54 11.18
CA ASN A 93 -2.61 -8.32 11.06
C ASN A 93 -3.55 -7.14 10.73
N GLY A 94 -2.98 -5.95 10.53
CA GLY A 94 -3.71 -4.72 10.37
C GLY A 94 -4.43 -4.56 9.03
N GLN A 95 -4.86 -3.32 8.81
CA GLN A 95 -5.65 -2.92 7.68
C GLN A 95 -4.95 -1.82 6.89
N PHE A 96 -5.08 -1.88 5.57
CA PHE A 96 -4.71 -0.86 4.62
C PHE A 96 -5.92 -0.51 3.75
N ASP A 97 -6.35 0.75 3.77
CA ASP A 97 -7.51 1.22 3.01
C ASP A 97 -7.25 2.59 2.40
N GLY A 98 -7.99 2.90 1.35
CA GLY A 98 -7.87 4.19 0.69
C GLY A 98 -8.88 4.38 -0.43
N GLN A 99 -9.01 5.64 -0.81
CA GLN A 99 -9.78 6.07 -1.97
C GLN A 99 -9.03 7.23 -2.60
N VAL A 100 -8.66 7.06 -3.87
CA VAL A 100 -7.90 8.02 -4.66
C VAL A 100 -8.66 8.31 -5.93
N GLN A 101 -8.66 9.57 -6.33
CA GLN A 101 -9.31 10.02 -7.54
C GLN A 101 -8.37 10.88 -8.38
N VAL A 102 -8.55 10.77 -9.69
CA VAL A 102 -7.98 11.66 -10.69
C VAL A 102 -9.14 12.33 -11.42
N THR A 103 -9.27 13.64 -11.26
CA THR A 103 -10.20 14.44 -12.07
C THR A 103 -9.51 14.89 -13.34
N ASP A 104 -10.24 14.92 -14.45
CA ASP A 104 -9.70 15.26 -15.76
C ASP A 104 -8.49 14.40 -16.16
N PRO A 105 -8.63 13.06 -16.19
CA PRO A 105 -7.53 12.12 -16.47
C PRO A 105 -6.87 12.32 -17.85
N GLN A 106 -7.56 12.93 -18.82
CA GLN A 106 -7.00 13.24 -20.14
C GLN A 106 -6.37 14.64 -20.21
N GLY A 107 -6.66 15.52 -19.26
CA GLY A 107 -6.12 16.88 -19.18
C GLY A 107 -5.21 17.07 -17.99
N ARG A 108 -5.66 17.84 -17.00
CA ARG A 108 -4.85 18.28 -15.85
C ARG A 108 -4.47 17.17 -14.88
N ARG A 109 -5.22 16.06 -14.85
CA ARG A 109 -4.96 14.91 -13.97
C ARG A 109 -4.83 15.28 -12.49
N ASN A 110 -5.72 16.14 -11.98
CA ASN A 110 -5.64 16.54 -10.58
C ASN A 110 -5.88 15.33 -9.68
N LEU A 111 -4.96 15.11 -8.75
CA LEU A 111 -4.94 13.98 -7.84
C LEU A 111 -5.52 14.40 -6.50
N GLY A 112 -6.34 13.53 -5.92
CA GLY A 112 -6.81 13.70 -4.55
C GLY A 112 -7.20 12.37 -3.94
N GLY A 113 -7.20 12.28 -2.62
CA GLY A 113 -7.63 11.05 -1.96
C GLY A 113 -7.09 10.89 -0.55
N ASN A 114 -7.44 9.78 0.07
CA ASN A 114 -6.95 9.41 1.39
C ASN A 114 -6.40 7.99 1.37
N VAL A 115 -5.38 7.76 2.19
CA VAL A 115 -4.73 6.46 2.39
C VAL A 115 -4.51 6.26 3.88
N ASN A 116 -4.99 5.15 4.41
CA ASN A 116 -4.88 4.83 5.83
C ASN A 116 -4.22 3.47 6.03
N MET A 117 -3.36 3.40 7.04
CA MET A 117 -2.80 2.16 7.58
C MET A 117 -3.14 2.10 9.05
N ARG A 118 -3.67 0.97 9.51
CA ARG A 118 -4.08 0.78 10.89
C ARG A 118 -3.53 -0.52 11.42
N ASN A 119 -2.73 -0.42 12.47
CA ASN A 119 -2.19 -1.56 13.21
C ASN A 119 -1.45 -2.57 12.32
N LEU A 120 -0.69 -2.12 11.33
CA LEU A 120 0.13 -3.02 10.51
C LEU A 120 1.35 -3.47 11.33
N ASN A 121 1.42 -4.75 11.66
CA ASN A 121 2.54 -5.36 12.36
C ASN A 121 3.68 -5.66 11.37
N LEU A 122 4.83 -5.05 11.61
CA LEU A 122 6.02 -5.17 10.76
C LEU A 122 6.65 -6.57 10.79
N ALA A 123 6.36 -7.39 11.80
CA ALA A 123 6.85 -8.77 11.85
C ALA A 123 6.41 -9.63 10.65
N MET A 124 5.41 -9.16 9.88
CA MET A 124 4.98 -9.81 8.64
C MET A 124 6.10 -9.98 7.60
N VAL A 125 7.14 -9.13 7.61
CA VAL A 125 8.25 -9.21 6.64
C VAL A 125 9.42 -10.07 7.13
N ASN A 126 9.39 -10.58 8.36
CA ASN A 126 10.47 -11.42 8.88
C ASN A 126 10.78 -12.69 8.05
N PRO A 127 9.82 -13.34 7.35
CA PRO A 127 10.14 -14.50 6.51
C PRO A 127 11.18 -14.24 5.41
N VAL A 128 11.37 -12.98 5.01
CA VAL A 128 12.35 -12.61 3.96
C VAL A 128 13.68 -12.11 4.50
N PHE A 129 13.82 -12.04 5.82
CA PHE A 129 15.05 -11.63 6.48
C PHE A 129 16.00 -12.80 6.72
N SER A 130 17.30 -12.48 6.77
CA SER A 130 18.33 -13.47 7.07
C SER A 130 18.21 -13.94 8.52
N ARG A 131 18.79 -15.09 8.84
CA ARG A 131 18.85 -15.55 10.24
C ARG A 131 19.56 -14.50 11.11
N GLY A 132 18.89 -14.07 12.18
CA GLY A 132 19.36 -13.03 13.09
C GLY A 132 18.79 -11.64 12.79
N GLU A 133 18.20 -11.42 11.61
CA GLU A 133 17.56 -10.17 11.26
C GLU A 133 16.05 -10.22 11.56
N LYS A 134 15.48 -9.12 12.06
CA LYS A 134 14.04 -8.99 12.32
C LYS A 134 13.60 -7.54 12.21
N ALA A 135 12.31 -7.35 11.96
CA ALA A 135 11.61 -6.12 12.26
C ALA A 135 10.36 -6.44 13.08
N ALA A 136 10.11 -5.66 14.11
CA ALA A 136 8.92 -5.67 14.92
C ALA A 136 8.44 -4.24 15.16
N GLY A 137 7.17 -4.11 15.48
CA GLY A 137 6.52 -2.83 15.74
C GLY A 137 5.24 -2.67 14.95
N MET A 138 4.52 -1.59 15.28
CA MET A 138 3.21 -1.28 14.73
C MET A 138 3.26 0.00 13.91
N LEU A 139 2.83 -0.11 12.66
CA LEU A 139 2.71 0.97 11.70
C LEU A 139 1.27 1.46 11.62
N ASN A 140 1.11 2.78 11.75
CA ASN A 140 -0.13 3.50 11.54
C ASN A 140 0.11 4.68 10.60
N ALA A 141 -0.83 4.98 9.72
CA ALA A 141 -0.74 6.14 8.85
C ALA A 141 -2.13 6.71 8.55
N ARG A 142 -2.22 8.03 8.47
CA ARG A 142 -3.37 8.76 7.94
C ARG A 142 -2.83 9.80 6.98
N LEU A 143 -2.99 9.52 5.70
CA LEU A 143 -2.39 10.30 4.62
C LEU A 143 -3.48 10.84 3.70
N ARG A 144 -3.27 12.05 3.19
CA ARG A 144 -4.08 12.69 2.17
C ARG A 144 -3.21 13.01 0.96
N LEU A 145 -3.69 12.64 -0.22
CA LEU A 145 -3.09 12.98 -1.50
C LEU A 145 -3.70 14.28 -2.06
N GLY A 146 -2.90 15.03 -2.79
CA GLY A 146 -3.28 16.25 -3.49
C GLY A 146 -2.36 16.52 -4.68
N GLY A 147 -2.52 17.68 -5.31
CA GLY A 147 -1.74 18.07 -6.48
C GLY A 147 -2.28 17.46 -7.77
N ASP A 148 -1.38 16.98 -8.62
CA ASP A 148 -1.70 16.27 -9.86
C ASP A 148 -0.84 15.00 -9.98
N VAL A 149 -1.13 14.17 -10.97
CA VAL A 149 -0.43 12.89 -11.17
C VAL A 149 1.06 13.08 -11.47
N GLN A 150 1.47 14.19 -12.11
CA GLN A 150 2.88 14.46 -12.38
C GLN A 150 3.62 15.02 -11.16
N SER A 151 2.95 15.83 -10.34
CA SER A 151 3.49 16.48 -9.13
C SER A 151 2.62 16.16 -7.91
N PRO A 152 2.60 14.89 -7.44
CA PRO A 152 1.77 14.50 -6.33
C PRO A 152 2.23 15.16 -5.03
N GLN A 153 1.26 15.54 -4.21
CA GLN A 153 1.47 16.09 -2.88
C GLN A 153 0.93 15.15 -1.82
N LEU A 154 1.68 14.96 -0.73
CA LEU A 154 1.32 14.09 0.38
C LEU A 154 1.20 14.90 1.68
N PHE A 155 0.14 14.66 2.43
CA PHE A 155 -0.13 15.32 3.71
C PHE A 155 -0.47 14.30 4.77
N GLY A 156 -0.22 14.63 6.04
CA GLY A 156 -0.60 13.81 7.18
C GLY A 156 0.58 13.16 7.86
N GLN A 157 0.36 12.02 8.50
CA GLN A 157 1.35 11.41 9.38
C GLN A 157 1.43 9.90 9.21
N LEU A 158 2.65 9.39 9.27
CA LEU A 158 2.99 7.99 9.45
C LEU A 158 3.69 7.83 10.80
N GLN A 159 3.30 6.81 11.57
CA GLN A 159 3.79 6.54 12.90
C GLN A 159 4.20 5.09 13.03
N LEU A 160 5.41 4.86 13.54
CA LEU A 160 5.97 3.56 13.88
C LEU A 160 6.20 3.49 15.38
N SER A 161 5.52 2.55 16.04
CA SER A 161 5.55 2.38 17.49
C SER A 161 6.08 1.03 17.89
N ALA A 162 6.75 0.97 19.04
CA ALA A 162 7.47 -0.21 19.50
C ALA A 162 8.38 -0.81 18.42
N LEU A 163 9.01 0.07 17.62
CA LEU A 163 9.91 -0.31 16.55
C LEU A 163 11.14 -0.98 17.16
N ASP A 164 11.39 -2.21 16.77
CA ASP A 164 12.55 -3.01 17.15
C ASP A 164 13.03 -3.70 15.88
N ILE A 165 14.16 -3.23 15.36
CA ILE A 165 14.81 -3.82 14.20
C ILE A 165 16.10 -4.46 14.72
N ASP A 166 16.39 -5.66 14.22
CA ASP A 166 17.71 -6.27 14.29
C ASP A 166 18.17 -6.51 12.85
N GLY A 167 19.37 -6.05 12.53
CA GLY A 167 19.86 -6.04 11.17
C GLY A 167 21.37 -5.98 11.18
N ASN A 168 22.02 -6.76 10.31
CA ASN A 168 23.48 -6.80 10.22
C ASN A 168 24.10 -5.42 9.89
N PHE A 169 23.32 -4.52 9.30
CA PHE A 169 23.71 -3.15 8.98
C PHE A 169 23.65 -2.17 10.17
N MET A 170 23.07 -2.57 11.31
CA MET A 170 22.94 -1.70 12.47
C MET A 170 24.08 -1.93 13.46
N PRO A 171 24.84 -0.89 13.84
CA PRO A 171 25.98 -1.02 14.74
C PRO A 171 25.58 -1.11 16.23
N PHE A 172 24.28 -1.14 16.53
CA PHE A 172 23.74 -1.19 17.87
C PHE A 172 22.46 -2.04 17.90
N GLU A 173 22.19 -2.63 19.07
CA GLU A 173 20.90 -3.27 19.34
C GLU A 173 19.85 -2.21 19.65
N MET A 174 18.74 -2.24 18.91
CA MET A 174 17.61 -1.34 19.10
C MET A 174 16.71 -1.85 20.22
N GLN A 175 16.34 -0.98 21.15
CA GLN A 175 15.22 -1.20 22.07
C GLN A 175 13.92 -0.63 21.46
N PRO A 176 12.74 -1.04 21.93
CA PRO A 176 11.47 -0.51 21.45
C PRO A 176 11.43 1.02 21.34
N SER A 177 11.34 1.48 20.10
CA SER A 177 11.54 2.86 19.69
C SER A 177 10.31 3.45 19.01
N GLN A 178 10.27 4.77 18.89
CA GLN A 178 9.16 5.49 18.29
C GLN A 178 9.68 6.43 17.20
N LEU A 179 9.07 6.33 16.02
CA LEU A 179 9.39 7.16 14.87
C LEU A 179 8.11 7.73 14.29
N THR A 180 8.16 8.99 13.88
CA THR A 180 7.04 9.71 13.28
C THR A 180 7.54 10.46 12.05
N MET A 181 6.84 10.27 10.94
CA MET A 181 7.03 11.01 9.70
C MET A 181 5.81 11.90 9.47
N ASN A 182 6.05 13.20 9.29
CA ASN A 182 4.99 14.16 8.93
C ASN A 182 5.19 14.60 7.48
N PHE A 183 4.10 14.63 6.73
CA PHE A 183 4.09 15.03 5.33
C PHE A 183 3.34 16.35 5.17
N SER A 184 3.92 17.27 4.40
CA SER A 184 3.36 18.58 4.08
C SER A 184 3.65 18.93 2.62
N GLY A 185 2.78 18.48 1.74
CA GLY A 185 2.88 18.66 0.31
C GLY A 185 4.03 17.84 -0.28
N THR A 186 5.03 18.52 -0.83
CA THR A 186 6.24 17.90 -1.39
C THR A 186 7.37 17.79 -0.35
N ARG A 187 7.07 17.89 0.95
CA ARG A 187 8.06 17.85 2.02
C ARG A 187 7.67 16.83 3.07
N SER A 188 8.66 16.20 3.66
CA SER A 188 8.49 15.32 4.81
C SER A 188 9.50 15.64 5.90
N THR A 189 9.07 15.58 7.15
CA THR A 189 9.96 15.62 8.32
C THR A 189 9.92 14.28 9.05
N LEU A 190 11.08 13.86 9.54
CA LEU A 190 11.25 12.67 10.37
C LEU A 190 11.61 13.13 11.78
N ALA A 191 10.91 12.63 12.79
CA ALA A 191 11.24 12.84 14.19
C ALA A 191 11.09 11.53 14.95
N GLY A 192 12.04 11.18 15.80
CA GLY A 192 11.94 9.97 16.59
C GLY A 192 13.07 9.82 17.61
N ILE A 193 12.87 8.89 18.53
CA ILE A 193 13.88 8.51 19.51
C ILE A 193 14.15 7.03 19.29
N VAL A 194 15.39 6.72 18.92
CA VAL A 194 15.91 5.36 18.89
C VAL A 194 16.59 5.07 20.21
N ARG A 195 16.11 4.07 20.93
CA ARG A 195 16.69 3.64 22.20
C ARG A 195 17.64 2.48 21.94
N THR A 196 18.73 2.45 22.68
CA THR A 196 19.71 1.36 22.70
C THR A 196 20.04 1.04 24.15
N GLN A 197 20.74 -0.07 24.41
CA GLN A 197 21.20 -0.37 25.77
C GLN A 197 22.15 0.71 26.33
N GLN A 198 22.85 1.43 25.46
CA GLN A 198 23.88 2.40 25.83
C GLN A 198 23.35 3.84 25.89
N GLY A 199 22.10 4.10 25.48
CA GLY A 199 21.53 5.44 25.52
C GLY A 199 20.41 5.65 24.51
N GLN A 200 20.25 6.90 24.08
CA GLN A 200 19.20 7.30 23.14
C GLN A 200 19.79 8.14 22.01
N ILE A 201 19.28 7.91 20.81
CA ILE A 201 19.62 8.64 19.60
C ILE A 201 18.37 9.42 19.17
N ASN A 202 18.48 10.75 19.15
CA ASN A 202 17.41 11.61 18.66
C ASN A 202 17.55 11.76 17.13
N LEU A 203 16.52 11.31 16.40
CA LEU A 203 16.46 11.43 14.95
C LEU A 203 15.63 12.64 14.57
N ASN A 204 16.22 13.52 13.76
CA ASN A 204 15.52 14.64 13.13
C ASN A 204 15.99 14.74 11.67
N GLY A 205 15.05 14.73 10.73
CA GLY A 205 15.35 14.78 9.31
C GLY A 205 14.31 15.55 8.52
N GLN A 206 14.72 16.09 7.37
CA GLN A 206 13.84 16.75 6.41
C GLN A 206 14.19 16.26 5.01
N ARG A 207 13.19 16.00 4.19
CA ARG A 207 13.36 15.58 2.80
C ARG A 207 12.32 16.25 1.92
N ARG A 208 12.73 16.63 0.71
CA ARG A 208 11.83 17.01 -0.38
C ARG A 208 11.46 15.76 -1.18
N LEU A 209 10.17 15.57 -1.41
CA LEU A 209 9.63 14.51 -2.25
C LEU A 209 9.68 15.05 -3.68
N GLU A 210 10.62 14.56 -4.48
CA GLU A 210 10.70 14.90 -5.91
C GLU A 210 10.03 13.77 -6.70
N SER A 211 9.27 14.16 -7.72
CA SER A 211 8.78 13.27 -8.77
C SER A 211 9.83 13.33 -9.89
N ASP A 212 10.56 12.23 -10.08
CA ASP A 212 11.48 12.07 -11.22
C ASP A 212 10.75 12.10 -12.56
#